data_AF-A0A3A5WAL6-F1
#
_entry.id   AF-A0A3A5WAL6-F1
#
_cell.length_a   1.000
_cell.length_b   1.000
_cell.length_c   1.000
_cell.angle_alpha   90.00
_cell.angle_beta   90.00
_cell.angle_gamma   90.00
#
_symmetry.space_group_name_H-M   'P 1'
#
loop_
_entity.id
_entity.type
_entity.pdbx_description
1 polymer ?
#
loop_
_entity_poly.entity_id
_entity_poly.type
_entity_poly.pdbx_seq_one_letter_code
_entity_poly.pdbx_strand_id
1 'polypeptide(L)'
;MMIQQHRFVDGFWWPATTFFRDVPSEMHLAAEPDQRLDIRKETSFQGMMTLDYASNSDKMDMYIEASGRAIDAKGDTLMMATNLPRTFKLETTDDWGVRIVSSGDGVEELYMRQTNVPGAPGVFLDRLEIIGEDLKGATITIHRPLGYPVIIIDDITTGRLVSSAEVHVQPGEYVPIMGDLEIDGRGVLLDAQFTGFIPTSTSMGVNGVVTDLSVVSTLTGGSVETRHILVVEPITSGVASVLAMIFG
;
A
#
# COMPACT_ATOMS: atom_id res chain seq x y z
N MET A 1 12.07 23.85 -1.48
CA MET A 1 11.08 24.36 -2.46
C MET A 1 9.70 23.82 -2.09
N MET A 2 8.63 24.57 -2.34
CA MET A 2 7.24 24.14 -2.09
C MET A 2 6.41 24.37 -3.35
N ILE A 3 5.58 23.39 -3.72
CA ILE A 3 4.58 23.47 -4.78
C ILE A 3 3.23 23.12 -4.15
N GLN A 4 2.21 23.90 -4.48
CA GLN A 4 0.86 23.67 -3.96
C GLN A 4 -0.16 23.92 -5.06
N GLN A 5 -1.14 23.03 -5.15
CA GLN A 5 -2.28 23.09 -6.02
C GLN A 5 -3.56 22.98 -5.20
N HIS A 6 -4.60 23.66 -5.66
CA HIS A 6 -5.95 23.48 -5.16
C HIS A 6 -6.90 23.19 -6.31
N ARG A 7 -7.82 22.27 -6.10
CA ARG A 7 -8.89 21.96 -7.05
C ARG A 7 -10.25 22.11 -6.39
N PHE A 8 -11.18 22.78 -7.06
CA PHE A 8 -12.56 22.91 -6.59
C PHE A 8 -13.40 21.75 -7.10
N VAL A 9 -13.87 20.87 -6.20
CA VAL A 9 -14.70 19.70 -6.51
C VAL A 9 -15.74 19.53 -5.40
N ASP A 10 -16.99 19.24 -5.77
CA ASP A 10 -18.12 19.01 -4.86
C ASP A 10 -18.37 20.14 -3.85
N GLY A 11 -18.09 21.39 -4.24
CA GLY A 11 -18.29 22.56 -3.37
C GLY A 11 -17.14 22.84 -2.40
N PHE A 12 -16.07 22.05 -2.42
CA PHE A 12 -14.90 22.21 -1.54
C PHE A 12 -13.60 22.40 -2.33
N TRP A 13 -12.63 23.09 -1.72
CA TRP A 13 -11.27 23.19 -2.24
C TRP A 13 -10.41 22.07 -1.68
N TRP A 14 -9.90 21.20 -2.55
CA TRP A 14 -9.05 20.06 -2.21
C TRP A 14 -7.59 20.39 -2.49
N PRO A 15 -6.68 20.24 -1.51
CA PRO A 15 -5.27 20.56 -1.69
C PRO A 15 -4.45 19.37 -2.22
N ALA A 16 -3.40 19.69 -2.96
CA ALA A 16 -2.24 18.84 -3.19
C ALA A 16 -0.98 19.67 -2.97
N THR A 17 -0.13 19.25 -2.04
CA THR A 17 1.06 19.98 -1.61
C THR A 17 2.28 19.08 -1.73
N THR A 18 3.38 19.65 -2.22
CA THR A 18 4.65 18.98 -2.32
C THR A 18 5.77 19.87 -1.80
N PHE A 19 6.64 19.31 -0.97
CA PHE A 19 7.86 19.95 -0.50
C PHE A 19 9.07 19.17 -0.99
N PHE A 20 10.12 19.92 -1.31
CA PHE A 20 11.41 19.36 -1.67
C PHE A 20 12.51 20.02 -0.86
N ARG A 21 13.48 19.23 -0.41
CA ARG A 21 14.74 19.70 0.16
C ARG A 21 15.88 19.20 -0.73
N ASP A 22 16.96 19.99 -0.79
CA ASP A 22 18.15 19.63 -1.57
C ASP A 22 17.85 19.36 -3.06
N VAL A 23 17.00 20.23 -3.64
CA VAL A 23 16.55 20.15 -5.04
C VAL A 23 17.76 20.14 -5.98
N PRO A 24 17.87 19.14 -6.87
CA PRO A 24 18.97 19.04 -7.83
C PRO A 24 18.93 20.15 -8.87
N SER A 25 20.01 20.30 -9.64
CA SER A 25 20.03 21.24 -10.77
C SER A 25 19.15 20.81 -11.93
N GLU A 26 18.95 19.50 -12.11
CA GLU A 26 18.03 18.94 -13.10
C GLU A 26 17.15 17.87 -12.45
N MET A 27 15.83 17.99 -12.64
CA MET A 27 14.83 17.07 -12.14
C MET A 27 13.70 16.89 -13.16
N HIS A 28 13.24 15.66 -13.31
CA HIS A 28 11.97 15.30 -13.88
C HIS A 28 11.12 14.63 -12.79
N LEU A 29 9.88 15.08 -12.64
CA LEU A 29 8.92 14.51 -11.70
C LEU A 29 7.53 14.52 -12.33
N ALA A 30 6.94 13.34 -12.46
CA ALA A 30 5.53 13.17 -12.80
C ALA A 30 4.82 12.50 -11.62
N ALA A 31 3.76 13.13 -11.11
CA ALA A 31 2.89 12.59 -10.07
C ALA A 31 1.46 12.63 -10.61
N GLU A 32 0.94 11.48 -11.05
CA GLU A 32 -0.32 11.41 -11.80
C GLU A 32 -1.16 10.19 -11.42
N PRO A 33 -2.49 10.27 -11.45
CA PRO A 33 -3.34 9.11 -11.18
C PRO A 33 -3.19 8.05 -12.29
N ASP A 34 -3.14 6.76 -11.95
CA ASP A 34 -3.23 5.70 -12.95
C ASP A 34 -4.65 5.66 -13.56
N GLN A 35 -4.75 5.94 -14.85
CA GLN A 35 -6.03 5.98 -15.57
C GLN A 35 -6.48 4.61 -16.07
N ARG A 36 -5.66 3.56 -15.91
CA ARG A 36 -6.07 2.20 -16.25
C ARG A 36 -7.12 1.75 -15.25
N LEU A 37 -8.26 1.28 -15.76
CA LEU A 37 -9.35 0.76 -14.96
C LEU A 37 -9.90 -0.53 -15.59
N ASP A 38 -10.09 -1.59 -14.80
CA ASP A 38 -10.83 -2.79 -15.21
C ASP A 38 -11.67 -3.30 -14.03
N ILE A 39 -12.99 -3.19 -14.15
CA ILE A 39 -13.97 -3.62 -13.13
C ILE A 39 -13.97 -5.13 -12.86
N ARG A 40 -13.35 -5.94 -13.73
CA ARG A 40 -13.27 -7.40 -13.58
C ARG A 40 -12.02 -7.83 -12.81
N LYS A 41 -11.17 -6.89 -12.43
CA LYS A 41 -9.89 -7.11 -11.78
C LYS A 41 -9.87 -6.49 -10.39
N GLU A 42 -8.78 -6.72 -9.67
CA GLU A 42 -8.56 -6.16 -8.35
C GLU A 42 -8.63 -4.62 -8.39
N THR A 43 -9.58 -4.04 -7.65
CA THR A 43 -9.94 -2.61 -7.75
C THR A 43 -9.21 -1.71 -6.77
N SER A 44 -8.57 -2.25 -5.72
CA SER A 44 -8.02 -1.45 -4.59
C SER A 44 -6.99 -0.42 -5.03
N PHE A 45 -6.12 -0.84 -5.96
CA PHE A 45 -4.99 -0.03 -6.39
C PHE A 45 -5.22 0.69 -7.72
N GLN A 46 -6.35 0.47 -8.38
CA GLN A 46 -6.67 1.18 -9.62
C GLN A 46 -6.97 2.66 -9.31
N GLY A 47 -6.45 3.60 -10.09
CA GLY A 47 -6.69 5.02 -9.84
C GLY A 47 -5.91 5.59 -8.66
N MET A 48 -4.82 4.93 -8.23
CA MET A 48 -3.88 5.53 -7.27
C MET A 48 -2.96 6.54 -7.95
N MET A 49 -2.31 7.39 -7.14
CA MET A 49 -1.23 8.23 -7.62
C MET A 49 0.01 7.36 -7.94
N THR A 50 0.55 7.54 -9.13
CA THR A 50 1.84 7.01 -9.58
C THR A 50 2.89 8.11 -9.51
N LEU A 51 4.16 7.72 -9.46
CA LEU A 51 5.29 8.64 -9.41
C LEU A 51 6.38 8.18 -10.37
N ASP A 52 6.87 9.07 -11.22
CA ASP A 52 8.07 8.86 -12.05
C ASP A 52 9.05 10.01 -11.83
N TYR A 53 10.09 9.72 -11.05
CA TYR A 53 11.14 10.66 -10.67
C TYR A 53 12.47 10.29 -11.31
N ALA A 54 13.15 11.30 -11.85
CA ALA A 54 14.53 11.21 -12.28
C ALA A 54 15.29 12.51 -12.00
N SER A 55 16.55 12.43 -11.57
CA SER A 55 17.41 13.60 -11.39
C SER A 55 18.89 13.31 -11.54
N ASN A 56 19.69 14.37 -11.51
CA ASN A 56 21.15 14.28 -11.52
C ASN A 56 21.79 14.27 -10.11
N SER A 57 21.00 14.08 -9.05
CA SER A 57 21.44 14.00 -7.64
C SER A 57 20.86 12.75 -6.96
N ASP A 58 21.38 12.43 -5.79
CA ASP A 58 20.99 11.30 -4.94
C ASP A 58 20.71 11.73 -3.49
N LYS A 59 20.39 13.01 -3.27
CA LYS A 59 20.24 13.63 -1.93
C LYS A 59 18.94 14.41 -1.74
N MET A 60 18.01 14.29 -2.70
CA MET A 60 16.79 15.08 -2.65
C MET A 60 15.82 14.43 -1.65
N ASP A 61 15.27 15.23 -0.75
CA ASP A 61 14.12 14.79 0.03
C ASP A 61 12.83 15.31 -0.60
N MET A 62 11.78 14.52 -0.47
CA MET A 62 10.48 14.81 -1.01
C MET A 62 9.39 14.49 0.01
N TYR A 63 8.40 15.39 0.10
CA TYR A 63 7.14 15.17 0.80
C TYR A 63 6.02 15.49 -0.16
N ILE A 64 5.06 14.59 -0.35
CA ILE A 64 3.83 14.81 -1.11
C ILE A 64 2.65 14.52 -0.20
N GLU A 65 1.66 15.41 -0.19
CA GLU A 65 0.36 15.18 0.42
C GLU A 65 -0.71 15.66 -0.55
N ALA A 66 -1.49 14.72 -1.08
CA ALA A 66 -2.51 15.00 -2.07
C ALA A 66 -3.83 14.37 -1.67
N SER A 67 -4.89 15.18 -1.62
CA SER A 67 -6.22 14.61 -1.54
C SER A 67 -6.57 13.93 -2.87
N GLY A 68 -7.19 12.76 -2.82
CA GLY A 68 -7.55 12.01 -4.03
C GLY A 68 -8.38 12.84 -4.99
N ARG A 69 -9.33 13.63 -4.47
CA ARG A 69 -10.15 14.56 -5.25
C ARG A 69 -9.36 15.69 -5.91
N ALA A 70 -8.21 16.08 -5.37
CA ALA A 70 -7.35 17.09 -5.97
C ALA A 70 -6.63 16.58 -7.22
N ILE A 71 -6.36 15.28 -7.27
CA ILE A 71 -5.53 14.62 -8.30
C ILE A 71 -6.29 13.54 -9.09
N ASP A 72 -7.63 13.48 -9.01
CA ASP A 72 -8.48 12.43 -9.60
C ASP A 72 -8.06 10.99 -9.21
N ALA A 73 -7.60 10.80 -7.98
CA ALA A 73 -7.29 9.49 -7.41
C ALA A 73 -8.39 8.99 -6.46
N LYS A 74 -8.47 7.67 -6.27
CA LYS A 74 -9.52 7.04 -5.43
C LYS A 74 -9.45 7.38 -3.95
N GLY A 75 -8.28 7.73 -3.45
CA GLY A 75 -8.05 8.04 -2.04
C GLY A 75 -6.95 9.07 -1.86
N ASP A 76 -6.80 9.53 -0.63
CA ASP A 76 -5.78 10.51 -0.27
C ASP A 76 -4.42 9.81 -0.15
N THR A 77 -3.36 10.50 -0.56
CA THR A 77 -2.00 9.96 -0.52
C THR A 77 -1.09 10.92 0.22
N LEU A 78 -0.27 10.35 1.12
CA LEU A 78 0.87 11.00 1.71
C LEU A 78 2.11 10.16 1.40
N MET A 79 3.18 10.79 0.96
CA MET A 79 4.46 10.17 0.73
C MET A 79 5.57 11.06 1.28
N MET A 80 6.55 10.46 1.94
CA MET A 80 7.81 11.09 2.30
C MET A 80 8.95 10.19 1.82
N ALA A 81 9.98 10.78 1.25
CA ALA A 81 11.17 10.08 0.82
C ALA A 81 12.41 10.91 1.19
N THR A 82 13.36 10.29 1.88
CA THR A 82 14.64 10.89 2.25
C THR A 82 15.73 10.35 1.34
N ASN A 83 16.62 11.23 0.86
CA ASN A 83 17.74 10.88 -0.04
C ASN A 83 17.30 10.02 -1.23
N LEU A 84 16.33 10.53 -2.02
CA LEU A 84 15.86 9.88 -3.22
C LEU A 84 17.03 9.64 -4.20
N PRO A 85 17.19 8.42 -4.72
CA PRO A 85 18.23 8.10 -5.68
C PRO A 85 17.90 8.69 -7.06
N ARG A 86 18.85 8.65 -8.00
CA ARG A 86 18.71 9.30 -9.32
C ARG A 86 17.45 8.94 -10.10
N THR A 87 16.87 7.76 -9.89
CA THR A 87 15.54 7.42 -10.39
C THR A 87 14.72 6.71 -9.31
N PHE A 88 13.44 7.06 -9.22
CA PHE A 88 12.46 6.39 -8.36
C PHE A 88 11.13 6.32 -9.10
N LYS A 89 10.50 5.15 -9.08
CA LYS A 89 9.20 4.91 -9.68
C LYS A 89 8.26 4.23 -8.69
N LEU A 90 7.05 4.77 -8.61
CA LEU A 90 5.89 4.14 -8.00
C LEU A 90 4.86 3.94 -9.10
N GLU A 91 4.54 2.70 -9.41
CA GLU A 91 3.62 2.39 -10.52
C GLU A 91 2.69 1.24 -10.17
N THR A 92 1.56 1.16 -10.87
CA THR A 92 0.65 0.03 -10.74
C THR A 92 1.11 -1.11 -11.66
N THR A 93 1.11 -2.35 -11.18
CA THR A 93 1.47 -3.52 -11.98
C THR A 93 0.32 -3.99 -12.87
N ASP A 94 0.60 -4.86 -13.84
CA ASP A 94 -0.43 -5.42 -14.73
C ASP A 94 -1.45 -6.31 -13.99
N ASP A 95 -1.05 -6.84 -12.83
CA ASP A 95 -1.92 -7.58 -11.91
C ASP A 95 -2.58 -6.67 -10.86
N TRP A 96 -2.58 -5.36 -11.10
CA TRP A 96 -3.20 -4.35 -10.24
C TRP A 96 -2.63 -4.32 -8.81
N GLY A 97 -1.34 -4.60 -8.70
CA GLY A 97 -0.51 -4.32 -7.53
C GLY A 97 0.15 -2.95 -7.60
N VAL A 98 0.97 -2.63 -6.60
CA VAL A 98 1.88 -1.50 -6.55
C VAL A 98 3.30 -2.02 -6.71
N ARG A 99 4.11 -1.34 -7.51
CA ARG A 99 5.54 -1.61 -7.61
C ARG A 99 6.32 -0.35 -7.29
N ILE A 100 7.30 -0.51 -6.42
CA ILE A 100 8.31 0.48 -6.11
C ILE A 100 9.61 0.02 -6.77
N VAL A 101 10.24 0.91 -7.52
CA VAL A 101 11.55 0.67 -8.14
C VAL A 101 12.42 1.89 -7.94
N SER A 102 13.65 1.69 -7.48
CA SER A 102 14.60 2.77 -7.29
C SER A 102 16.00 2.36 -7.76
N SER A 103 16.79 3.35 -8.21
CA SER A 103 18.16 3.11 -8.69
C SER A 103 19.19 3.11 -7.56
N GLY A 104 20.41 2.66 -7.88
CA GLY A 104 21.56 2.82 -6.99
C GLY A 104 21.40 1.96 -5.74
N ASP A 105 21.55 2.57 -4.58
CA ASP A 105 21.47 1.90 -3.27
C ASP A 105 20.05 1.80 -2.70
N GLY A 106 19.07 2.40 -3.36
CA GLY A 106 17.70 2.43 -2.89
C GLY A 106 17.29 3.83 -2.44
N VAL A 107 16.05 3.97 -2.01
CA VAL A 107 15.64 5.14 -1.22
C VAL A 107 15.97 4.87 0.25
N GLU A 108 16.67 5.80 0.91
CA GLU A 108 17.16 5.61 2.28
C GLU A 108 16.00 5.43 3.26
N GLU A 109 15.01 6.33 3.20
CA GLU A 109 13.77 6.22 3.97
C GLU A 109 12.59 6.53 3.05
N LEU A 110 11.59 5.66 3.04
CA LEU A 110 10.33 5.84 2.34
C LEU A 110 9.19 5.65 3.32
N TYR A 111 8.34 6.65 3.48
CA TYR A 111 7.04 6.50 4.13
C TYR A 111 5.95 6.77 3.12
N MET A 112 4.99 5.87 3.02
CA MET A 112 3.80 6.05 2.21
C MET A 112 2.57 5.73 3.03
N ARG A 113 1.54 6.54 2.86
CA ARG A 113 0.23 6.32 3.45
C ARG A 113 -0.84 6.61 2.42
N GLN A 114 -1.75 5.66 2.25
CA GLN A 114 -2.97 5.85 1.48
C GLN A 114 -4.18 5.74 2.41
N THR A 115 -5.14 6.64 2.30
CA THR A 115 -6.35 6.64 3.13
C THR A 115 -7.61 6.86 2.31
N ASN A 116 -8.76 6.50 2.87
CA ASN A 116 -10.08 6.72 2.27
C ASN A 116 -10.21 6.07 0.87
N VAL A 117 -9.72 4.84 0.71
CA VAL A 117 -9.73 4.16 -0.59
C VAL A 117 -10.93 3.21 -0.65
N PRO A 118 -11.93 3.46 -1.53
CA PRO A 118 -12.99 2.50 -1.78
C PRO A 118 -12.41 1.29 -2.53
N GLY A 119 -12.38 0.14 -1.86
CA GLY A 119 -11.84 -1.10 -2.43
C GLY A 119 -12.86 -1.79 -3.32
N ALA A 120 -14.02 -2.12 -2.77
CA ALA A 120 -15.15 -2.75 -3.46
C ALA A 120 -16.47 -2.25 -2.82
N PRO A 121 -17.66 -2.52 -3.38
CA PRO A 121 -18.91 -2.18 -2.70
C PRO A 121 -18.92 -2.72 -1.26
N GLY A 122 -19.21 -1.87 -0.28
CA GLY A 122 -19.21 -2.26 1.14
C GLY A 122 -17.85 -2.65 1.72
N VAL A 123 -16.72 -2.44 1.02
CA VAL A 123 -15.37 -2.72 1.52
C VAL A 123 -14.48 -1.50 1.30
N PHE A 124 -13.97 -0.95 2.39
CA PHE A 124 -13.17 0.26 2.39
C PHE A 124 -11.81 -0.01 3.01
N LEU A 125 -10.76 0.51 2.38
CA LEU A 125 -9.42 0.57 2.94
C LEU A 125 -9.28 1.96 3.60
N ASP A 126 -9.35 1.97 4.92
CA ASP A 126 -9.22 3.19 5.72
C ASP A 126 -7.81 3.73 5.64
N ARG A 127 -6.84 2.83 5.78
CA ARG A 127 -5.43 3.19 5.84
C ARG A 127 -4.56 2.03 5.38
N LEU A 128 -3.67 2.30 4.42
CA LEU A 128 -2.52 1.47 4.10
C LEU A 128 -1.27 2.30 4.41
N GLU A 129 -0.37 1.78 5.22
CA GLU A 129 0.92 2.40 5.52
C GLU A 129 2.05 1.47 5.10
N ILE A 130 3.10 2.06 4.54
CA ILE A 130 4.32 1.38 4.11
C ILE A 130 5.49 2.22 4.58
N ILE A 131 6.43 1.59 5.28
CA ILE A 131 7.70 2.18 5.71
C ILE A 131 8.80 1.32 5.11
N GLY A 132 9.66 1.92 4.29
CA GLY A 132 10.81 1.30 3.66
C GLY A 132 12.11 1.95 4.13
N GLU A 133 13.15 1.15 4.32
CA GLU A 133 14.52 1.61 4.57
C GLU A 133 15.47 0.92 3.57
N ASP A 134 16.37 1.69 2.96
CA ASP A 134 17.30 1.22 1.91
C ASP A 134 16.58 0.43 0.79
N LEU A 135 15.38 0.88 0.40
CA LEU A 135 14.46 0.12 -0.43
C LEU A 135 14.78 0.30 -1.92
N LYS A 136 15.32 -0.75 -2.55
CA LYS A 136 15.57 -0.80 -4.02
C LYS A 136 14.34 -1.15 -4.84
N GLY A 137 13.49 -1.99 -4.29
CA GLY A 137 12.23 -2.33 -4.93
C GLY A 137 11.39 -3.27 -4.09
N ALA A 138 10.10 -3.22 -4.31
CA ALA A 138 9.10 -4.09 -3.72
C ALA A 138 7.83 -4.07 -4.57
N THR A 139 7.15 -5.21 -4.67
CA THR A 139 5.85 -5.34 -5.32
C THR A 139 4.80 -5.71 -4.28
N ILE A 140 3.71 -4.96 -4.19
CA ILE A 140 2.60 -5.22 -3.27
C ILE A 140 1.38 -5.57 -4.10
N THR A 141 0.80 -6.75 -3.91
CA THR A 141 -0.42 -7.17 -4.59
C THR A 141 -1.53 -7.45 -3.59
N ILE A 142 -2.79 -7.24 -3.97
CA ILE A 142 -3.95 -7.60 -3.16
C ILE A 142 -4.70 -8.70 -3.90
N HIS A 143 -5.02 -9.76 -3.18
CA HIS A 143 -5.86 -10.85 -3.67
C HIS A 143 -7.09 -10.95 -2.77
N ARG A 144 -8.25 -11.25 -3.36
CA ARG A 144 -9.50 -11.43 -2.61
C ARG A 144 -10.10 -12.82 -2.74
N PRO A 145 -9.45 -13.88 -2.22
CA PRO A 145 -10.09 -15.18 -2.14
C PRO A 145 -11.34 -15.07 -1.26
N LEU A 146 -12.49 -15.49 -1.79
CA LEU A 146 -13.78 -15.46 -1.08
C LEU A 146 -14.20 -14.06 -0.57
N GLY A 147 -13.66 -12.99 -1.16
CA GLY A 147 -13.96 -11.59 -0.78
C GLY A 147 -13.07 -10.98 0.29
N TYR A 148 -12.20 -11.76 0.94
CA TYR A 148 -11.31 -11.27 2.01
C TYR A 148 -9.97 -10.77 1.45
N PRO A 149 -9.50 -9.57 1.81
CA PRO A 149 -8.24 -9.03 1.31
C PRO A 149 -7.03 -9.75 1.91
N VAL A 150 -6.20 -10.30 1.03
CA VAL A 150 -4.88 -10.88 1.30
C VAL A 150 -3.86 -10.01 0.59
N ILE A 151 -3.02 -9.30 1.35
CA ILE A 151 -1.97 -8.44 0.82
C ILE A 151 -0.68 -9.27 0.75
N ILE A 152 -0.03 -9.27 -0.40
CA ILE A 152 1.20 -10.02 -0.64
C ILE A 152 2.29 -9.02 -1.02
N ILE A 153 3.44 -9.10 -0.37
CA ILE A 153 4.61 -8.27 -0.66
C ILE A 153 5.73 -9.17 -1.19
N ASP A 154 6.08 -8.97 -2.46
CA ASP A 154 7.03 -9.76 -3.23
C ASP A 154 8.16 -8.87 -3.79
N ASP A 155 9.15 -9.48 -4.45
CA ASP A 155 10.24 -8.83 -5.19
C ASP A 155 11.08 -7.82 -4.37
N ILE A 156 11.19 -8.03 -3.07
CA ILE A 156 12.00 -7.15 -2.23
C ILE A 156 13.47 -7.36 -2.59
N THR A 157 14.03 -6.40 -3.32
CA THR A 157 15.39 -6.52 -3.87
C THR A 157 16.45 -6.25 -2.81
N THR A 158 16.24 -5.23 -1.97
CA THR A 158 17.13 -4.81 -0.87
C THR A 158 16.33 -3.94 0.09
N GLY A 159 16.73 -3.93 1.36
CA GLY A 159 16.17 -3.05 2.38
C GLY A 159 15.26 -3.77 3.37
N ARG A 160 14.60 -2.97 4.20
CA ARG A 160 13.56 -3.39 5.14
C ARG A 160 12.25 -2.74 4.75
N LEU A 161 11.15 -3.48 4.85
CA LEU A 161 9.81 -2.96 4.63
C LEU A 161 8.87 -3.39 5.75
N VAL A 162 8.12 -2.43 6.29
CA VAL A 162 7.04 -2.64 7.26
C VAL A 162 5.76 -2.11 6.63
N SER A 163 4.66 -2.85 6.75
CA SER A 163 3.38 -2.39 6.22
C SER A 163 2.24 -2.71 7.17
N SER A 164 1.24 -1.83 7.21
CA SER A 164 0.00 -2.05 7.95
C SER A 164 -1.19 -1.66 7.09
N ALA A 165 -2.30 -2.35 7.31
CA ALA A 165 -3.56 -2.09 6.63
C ALA A 165 -4.72 -2.12 7.64
N GLU A 166 -5.60 -1.14 7.52
CA GLU A 166 -6.86 -1.04 8.23
C GLU A 166 -7.98 -0.97 7.20
N VAL A 167 -8.95 -1.86 7.33
CA VAL A 167 -10.09 -1.97 6.44
C VAL A 167 -11.36 -2.04 7.28
N HIS A 168 -12.46 -1.54 6.74
CA HIS A 168 -13.78 -1.83 7.27
C HIS A 168 -14.69 -2.40 6.19
N VAL A 169 -15.65 -3.18 6.63
CA VAL A 169 -16.68 -3.81 5.79
C VAL A 169 -18.04 -3.36 6.30
N GLN A 170 -18.93 -3.05 5.37
CA GLN A 170 -20.33 -2.69 5.61
C GLN A 170 -21.22 -3.77 4.98
N PRO A 171 -21.58 -4.83 5.71
CA PRO A 171 -22.36 -5.95 5.16
C PRO A 171 -23.76 -5.54 4.69
N GLY A 172 -24.29 -4.41 5.18
CA GLY A 172 -25.56 -3.84 4.75
C GLY A 172 -25.67 -3.62 3.24
N GLU A 173 -24.54 -3.37 2.56
CA GLU A 173 -24.48 -3.22 1.10
C GLU A 173 -24.92 -4.50 0.37
N TYR A 174 -24.68 -5.67 0.97
CA TYR A 174 -25.02 -6.97 0.40
C TYR A 174 -26.23 -7.63 1.04
N VAL A 175 -26.45 -7.38 2.34
CA VAL A 175 -27.45 -8.03 3.17
C VAL A 175 -28.25 -6.94 3.89
N PRO A 176 -29.39 -6.47 3.33
CA PRO A 176 -30.11 -5.31 3.84
C PRO A 176 -30.55 -5.41 5.31
N ILE A 177 -30.77 -6.63 5.83
CA ILE A 177 -31.14 -6.84 7.24
C ILE A 177 -30.00 -6.47 8.21
N MET A 178 -28.76 -6.41 7.74
CA MET A 178 -27.61 -5.99 8.54
C MET A 178 -27.51 -4.47 8.71
N GLY A 179 -28.31 -3.67 7.98
CA GLY A 179 -28.38 -2.22 8.12
C GLY A 179 -27.01 -1.52 8.07
N ASP A 180 -26.79 -0.55 8.95
CA ASP A 180 -25.57 0.25 9.03
C ASP A 180 -24.45 -0.43 9.85
N LEU A 181 -24.45 -1.77 9.94
CA LEU A 181 -23.40 -2.50 10.64
C LEU A 181 -22.05 -2.27 9.96
N GLU A 182 -21.06 -1.81 10.73
CA GLU A 182 -19.68 -1.67 10.29
C GLU A 182 -18.78 -2.65 11.04
N ILE A 183 -17.85 -3.26 10.31
CA ILE A 183 -16.97 -4.32 10.77
C ILE A 183 -15.53 -3.93 10.47
N ASP A 184 -14.75 -3.68 11.50
CA ASP A 184 -13.34 -3.32 11.35
C ASP A 184 -12.43 -4.56 11.28
N GLY A 185 -11.42 -4.47 10.42
CA GLY A 185 -10.32 -5.41 10.28
C GLY A 185 -8.98 -4.69 10.23
N ARG A 186 -7.98 -5.25 10.89
CA ARG A 186 -6.62 -4.70 10.91
C ARG A 186 -5.62 -5.82 10.65
N GLY A 187 -4.67 -5.56 9.77
CA GLY A 187 -3.51 -6.41 9.52
C GLY A 187 -2.24 -5.60 9.69
N VAL A 188 -1.23 -6.17 10.34
CA VAL A 188 0.10 -5.57 10.45
C VAL A 188 1.13 -6.60 10.04
N LEU A 189 2.03 -6.19 9.14
CA LEU A 189 3.19 -6.95 8.72
C LEU A 189 4.41 -6.24 9.30
N LEU A 190 5.05 -6.90 10.25
CA LEU A 190 6.27 -6.41 10.86
C LEU A 190 7.44 -7.15 10.21
N ASP A 191 8.28 -6.36 9.54
CA ASP A 191 9.65 -6.69 9.17
C ASP A 191 9.82 -7.70 8.02
N ALA A 192 9.49 -7.26 6.79
CA ALA A 192 9.93 -7.94 5.58
C ALA A 192 11.37 -7.49 5.23
N GLN A 193 12.34 -8.39 5.36
CA GLN A 193 13.74 -8.14 5.04
C GLN A 193 14.23 -9.05 3.92
N PHE A 194 15.22 -8.57 3.16
CA PHE A 194 15.99 -9.44 2.27
C PHE A 194 16.97 -10.29 3.10
N THR A 195 16.75 -11.60 3.16
CA THR A 195 17.55 -12.56 3.98
C THR A 195 18.07 -13.74 3.17
N GLY A 196 18.60 -13.49 1.97
CA GLY A 196 19.29 -14.52 1.18
C GLY A 196 18.43 -15.76 0.87
N PHE A 197 19.06 -16.92 0.69
CA PHE A 197 18.46 -18.17 0.17
C PHE A 197 17.22 -18.72 0.93
N ILE A 198 16.86 -18.14 2.08
CA ILE A 198 15.77 -18.60 2.93
C ILE A 198 14.78 -17.45 3.16
N PRO A 199 13.49 -17.60 2.78
CA PRO A 199 12.46 -16.64 3.18
C PRO A 199 12.40 -16.60 4.72
N THR A 200 12.74 -15.46 5.33
CA THR A 200 12.60 -15.32 6.79
C THR A 200 11.29 -14.66 7.14
N SER A 201 10.49 -15.38 7.92
CA SER A 201 9.40 -14.92 8.79
C SER A 201 8.35 -13.99 8.17
N THR A 202 7.16 -14.53 7.91
CA THR A 202 5.94 -13.72 7.85
C THR A 202 5.37 -13.65 9.28
N SER A 203 5.37 -12.48 9.90
CA SER A 203 4.69 -12.28 11.18
C SER A 203 3.26 -11.78 10.93
N MET A 204 2.27 -12.57 11.35
CA MET A 204 0.86 -12.19 11.31
C MET A 204 0.48 -11.69 12.71
N GLY A 205 0.35 -10.37 12.86
CA GLY A 205 -0.01 -9.74 14.14
C GLY A 205 -1.51 -9.49 14.24
N VAL A 206 -2.22 -10.24 15.09
CA VAL A 206 -3.61 -9.97 15.48
C VAL A 206 -3.59 -9.40 16.90
N ASN A 207 -3.98 -8.14 17.05
CA ASN A 207 -4.28 -7.53 18.36
C ASN A 207 -3.13 -7.58 19.39
N GLY A 208 -1.89 -7.30 18.97
CA GLY A 208 -0.71 -7.28 19.87
C GLY A 208 -0.26 -8.66 20.38
N VAL A 209 -0.85 -9.75 19.87
CA VAL A 209 -0.38 -11.12 20.08
C VAL A 209 0.33 -11.58 18.81
N VAL A 210 1.64 -11.82 18.95
CA VAL A 210 2.52 -12.28 17.88
C VAL A 210 2.40 -13.78 17.77
N THR A 211 1.93 -14.28 16.63
CA THR A 211 2.08 -15.69 16.27
C THR A 211 3.08 -15.80 15.13
N ASP A 212 4.29 -16.26 15.45
CA ASP A 212 5.28 -16.67 14.45
C ASP A 212 4.73 -17.88 13.68
N LEU A 213 4.48 -17.71 12.38
CA LEU A 213 4.13 -18.82 11.50
C LEU A 213 5.24 -19.02 10.48
N SER A 214 6.07 -20.05 10.68
CA SER A 214 7.10 -20.45 9.73
C SER A 214 6.50 -21.35 8.66
N VAL A 215 6.36 -20.86 7.43
CA VAL A 215 6.05 -21.69 6.26
C VAL A 215 7.37 -22.05 5.58
N VAL A 216 7.79 -23.30 5.71
CA VAL A 216 8.98 -23.86 5.06
C VAL A 216 8.56 -24.42 3.70
N SER A 217 9.13 -23.90 2.61
CA SER A 217 9.03 -24.51 1.26
C SER A 217 10.38 -24.48 0.55
N THR A 218 10.65 -25.53 -0.23
CA THR A 218 11.99 -26.03 -0.61
C THR A 218 12.57 -25.46 -1.91
N LEU A 219 13.87 -25.13 -1.86
CA LEU A 219 14.94 -25.19 -2.87
C LEU A 219 14.57 -25.33 -4.36
N THR A 220 14.74 -24.24 -5.11
CA THR A 220 15.28 -24.25 -6.49
C THR A 220 16.04 -22.96 -6.77
N GLY A 221 17.29 -23.06 -7.25
CA GLY A 221 18.20 -21.95 -7.47
C GLY A 221 17.93 -21.13 -8.74
N GLY A 222 18.14 -19.82 -8.62
CA GLY A 222 17.92 -18.76 -9.60
C GLY A 222 17.38 -17.53 -8.89
N SER A 223 17.75 -16.31 -9.32
CA SER A 223 17.37 -14.97 -8.78
C SER A 223 16.36 -14.96 -7.61
N VAL A 224 16.80 -14.50 -6.43
CA VAL A 224 16.05 -14.68 -5.16
C VAL A 224 15.09 -13.52 -4.91
N GLU A 225 13.79 -13.83 -4.89
CA GLU A 225 12.67 -12.96 -4.51
C GLU A 225 12.14 -13.40 -3.13
N THR A 226 11.90 -12.46 -2.21
CA THR A 226 11.27 -12.76 -0.91
C THR A 226 9.78 -12.42 -0.95
N ARG A 227 8.95 -13.31 -0.40
CA ARG A 227 7.48 -13.22 -0.41
C ARG A 227 6.92 -13.20 1.00
N HIS A 228 6.08 -12.22 1.29
CA HIS A 228 5.43 -12.03 2.60
C HIS A 228 3.92 -11.90 2.42
N ILE A 229 3.14 -12.45 3.36
CA ILE A 229 1.67 -12.49 3.28
C ILE A 229 1.05 -11.82 4.50
N LEU A 230 0.25 -10.79 4.28
CA LEU A 230 -0.56 -10.14 5.29
C LEU A 230 -2.04 -10.46 5.06
N VAL A 231 -2.66 -11.04 6.08
CA VAL A 231 -4.09 -11.31 6.09
C VAL A 231 -4.74 -10.29 7.01
N VAL A 232 -5.66 -9.49 6.47
CA VAL A 232 -6.47 -8.58 7.29
C VAL A 232 -7.66 -9.38 7.82
N GLU A 233 -7.62 -9.75 9.09
CA GLU A 233 -8.73 -10.43 9.73
C GLU A 233 -9.72 -9.40 10.27
N PRO A 234 -11.01 -9.46 9.89
CA PRO A 234 -12.01 -8.68 10.58
C PRO A 234 -12.15 -9.25 12.00
N ILE A 235 -12.18 -8.38 13.02
CA ILE A 235 -12.38 -8.78 14.43
C ILE A 235 -13.68 -9.61 14.59
N THR A 236 -14.58 -9.49 13.62
CA THR A 236 -15.81 -10.26 13.52
C THR A 236 -15.65 -11.68 13.02
N SER A 237 -14.48 -12.24 12.69
CA SER A 237 -14.40 -13.71 12.51
C SER A 237 -14.89 -14.43 13.77
N GLY A 238 -14.53 -13.92 14.96
CA GLY A 238 -15.05 -14.38 16.25
C GLY A 238 -16.51 -14.01 16.48
N VAL A 239 -16.91 -12.76 16.18
CA VAL A 239 -18.30 -12.29 16.40
C VAL A 239 -19.29 -12.92 15.41
N ALA A 240 -18.95 -13.05 14.14
CA ALA A 240 -19.72 -13.72 13.10
C ALA A 240 -19.77 -15.23 13.33
N SER A 241 -18.71 -15.86 13.85
CA SER A 241 -18.79 -17.25 14.32
C SER A 241 -19.76 -17.40 15.49
N VAL A 242 -19.75 -16.47 16.45
CA VAL A 242 -20.70 -16.45 17.57
C VAL A 242 -22.13 -16.15 17.10
N LEU A 243 -22.34 -15.21 16.19
CA LEU A 243 -23.65 -14.90 15.63
C LEU A 243 -24.18 -16.05 14.76
N ALA A 244 -23.34 -16.69 13.95
CA ALA A 244 -23.70 -17.88 13.20
C ALA A 244 -23.99 -19.09 14.11
N MET A 245 -23.39 -19.18 15.28
CA MET A 245 -23.68 -20.22 16.28
C MET A 245 -25.00 -19.97 17.04
N ILE A 246 -25.41 -18.71 17.16
CA ILE A 246 -26.65 -18.31 17.86
C ILE A 246 -27.87 -18.28 16.91
N PHE A 247 -27.66 -17.93 15.64
CA PHE A 247 -28.73 -17.73 14.65
C PHE A 247 -28.73 -18.71 13.47
N GLY A 248 -27.75 -19.63 13.40
CA GLY A 248 -27.65 -20.69 12.40
C GLY A 248 -28.23 -22.02 12.86
#